data_AF-Q2GGG6-F1
#
_entry.id   AF-Q2GGG6-F1
#
_cell.length_a   1.000
_cell.length_b   1.000
_cell.length_c   1.000
_cell.angle_alpha   90.00
_cell.angle_beta   90.00
_cell.angle_gamma   90.00
#
_symmetry.space_group_name_H-M   'P 1'
#
loop_
_entity.id
_entity.type
_entity.pdbx_description
1 polymer ?
#
loop_
_entity_poly.entity_id
_entity_poly.type
_entity_poly.pdbx_seq_one_letter_code
_entity_poly.pdbx_strand_id
1 'polypeptide(L)'
;MQQKKLDEFDYTIDDIITKYQIKFENKMEDITSNFLTHFQHSLEEELISLIKKIYSHNFQELNKYLVEQLLNSNSLQSLNKYEKDIITKIFNKISFSVLENLVF
;
A
#
# COMPACT_ATOMS: atom_id res chain seq x y z
N MET A 1 -44.86 51.33 -2.99
CA MET A 1 -43.51 51.60 -3.55
C MET A 1 -42.39 51.15 -2.61
N GLN A 2 -42.51 51.35 -1.28
CA GLN A 2 -41.54 50.84 -0.30
C GLN A 2 -41.58 49.32 -0.12
N GLN A 3 -42.77 48.70 -0.03
CA GLN A 3 -42.90 47.24 0.10
C GLN A 3 -42.23 46.48 -1.06
N LYS A 4 -42.50 46.89 -2.30
CA LYS A 4 -41.87 46.31 -3.49
C LYS A 4 -40.34 46.36 -3.45
N LYS A 5 -39.75 47.44 -2.91
CA LYS A 5 -38.29 47.55 -2.76
C LYS A 5 -37.73 46.63 -1.68
N LEU A 6 -38.52 46.38 -0.63
CA LEU A 6 -38.17 45.42 0.42
C LEU A 6 -38.23 43.99 -0.14
N ASP A 7 -39.30 43.64 -0.87
CA ASP A 7 -39.45 42.33 -1.49
C ASP A 7 -38.32 42.05 -2.52
N GLU A 8 -37.92 43.06 -3.31
CA GLU A 8 -36.79 42.97 -4.25
C GLU A 8 -35.43 42.82 -3.52
N PHE A 9 -35.27 43.47 -2.37
CA PHE A 9 -34.08 43.32 -1.54
C PHE A 9 -34.01 41.91 -0.93
N ASP A 10 -35.10 41.43 -0.34
CA ASP A 10 -35.18 40.09 0.26
C ASP A 10 -34.91 39.01 -0.80
N TYR A 11 -35.50 39.12 -1.99
CA TYR A 11 -35.22 38.23 -3.11
C TYR A 11 -33.74 38.23 -3.52
N THR A 12 -33.12 39.41 -3.54
CA THR A 12 -31.69 39.54 -3.88
C THR A 12 -30.81 38.87 -2.83
N ILE A 13 -31.17 39.01 -1.54
CA ILE A 13 -30.46 38.35 -0.45
C ILE A 13 -30.61 36.82 -0.55
N ASP A 14 -31.82 36.31 -0.80
CA ASP A 14 -32.06 34.88 -0.95
C ASP A 14 -31.32 34.27 -2.15
N ASP A 15 -31.28 34.98 -3.29
CA ASP A 15 -30.50 34.57 -4.48
C ASP A 15 -29.00 34.53 -4.18
N ILE A 16 -28.47 35.53 -3.46
CA ILE A 16 -27.07 35.55 -3.02
C ILE A 16 -26.80 34.38 -2.08
N ILE A 17 -27.63 34.17 -1.06
CA ILE A 17 -27.48 33.08 -0.09
C ILE A 17 -27.46 31.73 -0.82
N THR A 18 -28.44 31.50 -1.70
CA THR A 18 -28.56 30.25 -2.47
C THR A 18 -27.32 30.00 -3.31
N LYS A 19 -26.80 31.03 -4.02
CA LYS A 19 -25.57 30.91 -4.81
C LYS A 19 -24.35 30.54 -3.97
N TYR A 20 -24.22 31.14 -2.79
CA TYR A 20 -23.10 30.83 -1.89
C TYR A 20 -23.25 29.46 -1.24
N GLN A 21 -24.47 29.02 -0.90
CA GLN A 21 -24.73 27.66 -0.42
C GLN A 21 -24.32 26.61 -1.46
N ILE A 22 -24.78 26.75 -2.71
CA ILE A 22 -24.40 25.83 -3.80
C ILE A 22 -22.88 25.82 -4.00
N LYS A 23 -22.24 26.99 -4.00
CA LYS A 23 -20.78 27.08 -4.15
C LYS A 23 -20.04 26.40 -3.00
N PHE A 24 -20.55 26.54 -1.78
CA PHE A 24 -20.00 25.89 -0.61
C PHE A 24 -20.16 24.37 -0.68
N GLU A 25 -21.35 23.87 -1.02
CA GLU A 25 -21.63 22.45 -1.19
C GLU A 25 -20.72 21.81 -2.24
N ASN A 26 -20.64 22.40 -3.43
CA ASN A 26 -19.75 21.91 -4.50
C ASN A 26 -18.29 21.88 -4.03
N LYS A 27 -17.84 22.91 -3.31
CA LYS A 27 -16.47 22.96 -2.80
C LYS A 27 -16.20 21.89 -1.75
N MET A 28 -17.18 21.60 -0.90
CA MET A 28 -17.09 20.54 0.10
C MET A 28 -17.09 19.15 -0.54
N GLU A 29 -17.89 18.95 -1.59
CA GLU A 29 -17.89 17.72 -2.39
C GLU A 29 -16.52 17.50 -3.06
N ASP A 30 -15.97 18.53 -3.71
CA ASP A 30 -14.63 18.48 -4.31
C ASP A 30 -13.55 18.12 -3.28
N ILE A 31 -13.57 18.76 -2.11
CA ILE A 31 -12.61 18.50 -1.03
C ILE A 31 -12.73 17.05 -0.56
N THR A 32 -13.96 16.57 -0.35
CA THR A 32 -14.24 15.22 0.14
C THR A 32 -13.81 14.16 -0.88
N SER A 33 -14.17 14.35 -2.15
CA SER A 33 -13.80 13.44 -3.24
C SER A 33 -12.28 13.35 -3.42
N ASN A 34 -11.60 14.50 -3.39
CA ASN A 34 -10.13 14.54 -3.46
C ASN A 34 -9.51 13.84 -2.25
N PHE A 35 -9.98 14.13 -1.04
CA PHE A 35 -9.47 13.49 0.17
C PHE A 35 -9.63 11.97 0.11
N LEU A 36 -10.81 11.47 -0.25
CA LEU A 36 -11.07 10.03 -0.35
C LEU A 36 -10.17 9.36 -1.39
N THR A 37 -10.01 9.98 -2.56
CA THR A 37 -9.15 9.45 -3.62
C THR A 37 -7.69 9.36 -3.17
N HIS A 38 -7.16 10.43 -2.57
CA HIS A 38 -5.78 10.44 -2.08
C HIS A 38 -5.58 9.45 -0.94
N PHE A 39 -6.53 9.39 0.01
CA PHE A 39 -6.48 8.46 1.12
C PHE A 39 -6.50 7.01 0.65
N GLN A 40 -7.39 6.66 -0.30
CA GLN A 40 -7.47 5.33 -0.88
C GLN A 40 -6.14 4.94 -1.55
N HIS A 41 -5.56 5.85 -2.35
CA HIS A 41 -4.30 5.59 -3.02
C HIS A 41 -3.15 5.39 -2.03
N SER A 42 -3.02 6.26 -1.02
CA SER A 42 -2.00 6.10 0.02
C SER A 42 -2.16 4.80 0.81
N LEU A 43 -3.41 4.42 1.13
CA LEU A 43 -3.69 3.15 1.80
C LEU A 43 -3.28 1.95 0.94
N GLU A 44 -3.57 1.98 -0.36
CA GLU A 44 -3.17 0.93 -1.29
C GLU A 44 -1.64 0.80 -1.37
N GLU A 45 -0.91 1.91 -1.49
CA GLU A 45 0.56 1.91 -1.49
C GLU A 45 1.15 1.37 -0.18
N GLU A 46 0.60 1.78 0.96
CA GLU A 46 1.02 1.28 2.27
C GLU A 46 0.76 -0.21 2.43
N LEU A 47 -0.41 -0.69 1.99
CA LEU A 47 -0.76 -2.12 2.03
C LEU A 47 0.16 -2.94 1.13
N ILE A 48 0.42 -2.50 -0.10
CA ILE A 48 1.35 -3.17 -1.01
C ILE A 48 2.76 -3.23 -0.39
N SER A 49 3.21 -2.13 0.21
CA SER A 49 4.51 -2.06 0.90
C SER A 49 4.58 -3.03 2.08
N LEU A 50 3.52 -3.10 2.89
CA LEU A 50 3.43 -4.01 4.02
C LEU A 50 3.45 -5.48 3.57
N ILE A 51 2.65 -5.83 2.57
CA ILE A 51 2.60 -7.19 2.00
C ILE A 51 3.98 -7.60 1.48
N LYS A 52 4.67 -6.72 0.74
CA LYS A 52 6.03 -6.97 0.26
C LYS A 52 7.03 -7.19 1.41
N LYS A 53 6.93 -6.42 2.49
CA LYS A 53 7.79 -6.59 3.68
C LYS A 53 7.54 -7.92 4.39
N ILE A 54 6.27 -8.25 4.64
CA ILE A 54 5.89 -9.52 5.27
C ILE A 54 6.38 -10.69 4.42
N TYR A 55 6.16 -10.62 3.11
CA TYR A 55 6.60 -11.64 2.19
C TYR A 55 8.12 -11.82 2.21
N SER A 56 8.87 -10.73 2.04
CA SER A 56 10.34 -10.75 2.04
C SER A 56 10.89 -11.32 3.35
N HIS A 57 10.30 -10.95 4.49
CA HIS A 57 10.69 -11.47 5.79
C HIS A 57 10.42 -12.98 5.91
N ASN A 58 9.20 -13.42 5.58
CA ASN A 58 8.84 -14.83 5.64
C ASN A 58 9.68 -15.69 4.67
N PHE A 59 9.98 -15.16 3.48
CA PHE A 59 10.87 -15.81 2.54
C PHE A 59 12.29 -15.99 3.12
N GLN A 60 12.85 -14.94 3.76
CA GLN A 60 14.17 -15.01 4.37
C GLN A 60 14.22 -16.04 5.49
N GLU A 61 13.22 -16.06 6.37
CA GLU A 61 13.12 -17.03 7.46
C GLU A 61 12.96 -18.46 6.94
N LEU A 62 12.09 -18.68 5.95
CA LEU A 62 11.93 -19.99 5.33
C LEU A 62 13.22 -20.46 4.67
N ASN A 63 13.88 -19.61 3.89
CA ASN A 63 15.11 -19.96 3.21
C ASN A 63 16.24 -20.30 4.22
N LYS A 64 16.34 -19.53 5.31
CA LYS A 64 17.27 -19.82 6.40
C LYS A 64 17.01 -21.20 7.02
N TYR A 65 15.75 -21.49 7.35
CA TYR A 65 15.34 -22.80 7.87
C TYR A 65 15.71 -23.94 6.91
N LEU A 66 15.43 -23.78 5.62
CA LEU A 66 15.75 -24.80 4.61
C LEU A 66 17.26 -25.02 4.46
N VAL A 67 18.07 -23.97 4.50
CA VAL A 67 19.54 -24.08 4.51
C VAL A 67 20.02 -24.84 5.75
N GLU A 68 19.47 -24.53 6.94
CA GLU A 68 19.81 -25.23 8.17
C GLU A 68 19.47 -26.73 8.07
N GLN A 69 18.28 -27.08 7.57
CA GLN A 69 17.89 -28.48 7.34
C GLN A 69 18.79 -29.19 6.34
N LEU A 70 19.15 -28.52 5.24
CA LEU A 70 20.05 -29.04 4.23
C LEU A 70 21.42 -29.36 4.83
N LEU A 71 22.05 -28.40 5.51
CA LEU A 71 23.39 -28.55 6.07
C LEU A 71 23.47 -29.53 7.24
N ASN A 72 22.37 -29.70 7.98
CA ASN A 72 22.28 -30.66 9.07
C ASN A 72 21.96 -32.09 8.60
N SER A 73 21.67 -32.29 7.31
CA SER A 73 21.46 -33.62 6.75
C SER A 73 22.70 -34.50 6.87
N ASN A 74 22.50 -35.79 7.18
CA ASN A 74 23.59 -36.75 7.36
C ASN A 74 24.51 -36.82 6.13
N SER A 75 23.99 -36.57 4.93
CA SER A 75 24.73 -36.56 3.67
C SER A 75 25.70 -35.38 3.52
N LEU A 76 25.45 -34.26 4.19
CA LEU A 76 26.25 -33.03 4.06
C LEU A 76 27.05 -32.70 5.34
N GLN A 77 26.83 -33.43 6.43
CA GLN A 77 27.55 -33.22 7.70
C GLN A 77 29.07 -33.39 7.54
N SER A 78 29.52 -34.34 6.71
CA SER A 78 30.94 -34.65 6.47
C SER A 78 31.67 -33.62 5.61
N LEU A 79 30.95 -32.67 5.01
CA LEU A 79 31.56 -31.62 4.20
C LEU A 79 32.34 -30.63 5.04
N ASN A 80 33.43 -30.12 4.48
CA ASN A 80 34.19 -29.05 5.08
C ASN A 80 33.45 -27.70 4.95
N LYS A 81 33.94 -26.68 5.66
CA LYS A 81 33.31 -25.35 5.69
C LYS A 81 33.18 -24.74 4.29
N TYR A 82 34.20 -24.86 3.44
CA TYR A 82 34.21 -24.28 2.11
C TYR A 82 33.15 -24.92 1.19
N GLU A 83 33.01 -26.25 1.25
CA GLU A 83 32.00 -27.00 0.51
C GLU A 83 30.58 -26.62 0.96
N LYS A 84 30.35 -26.52 2.28
CA LYS A 84 29.06 -26.06 2.84
C LYS A 84 28.72 -24.64 2.40
N ASP A 85 29.71 -23.75 2.31
CA ASP A 85 29.56 -22.38 1.83
C ASP A 85 29.12 -22.34 0.36
N ILE A 86 29.73 -23.16 -0.51
CA ILE A 86 29.36 -23.26 -1.92
C ILE A 86 27.93 -23.78 -2.05
N ILE A 87 27.58 -24.85 -1.35
CA ILE A 87 26.23 -25.42 -1.39
C ILE A 87 25.19 -24.40 -0.92
N THR A 88 25.47 -23.69 0.17
CA THR A 88 24.59 -22.63 0.69
C THR A 88 24.38 -21.52 -0.35
N LYS A 89 25.44 -21.09 -1.04
CA LYS A 89 25.34 -20.08 -2.10
C LYS A 89 24.50 -20.56 -3.29
N ILE A 90 24.69 -21.80 -3.72
CA ILE A 90 23.90 -22.40 -4.80
C ILE A 90 22.44 -22.53 -4.37
N PHE A 91 22.18 -23.08 -3.19
CA PHE A 91 20.84 -23.24 -2.65
C PHE A 91 20.14 -21.90 -2.54
N ASN A 92 20.77 -20.88 -1.94
CA ASN A 92 20.20 -19.54 -1.86
C ASN A 92 19.83 -19.00 -3.24
N LYS A 93 20.72 -19.13 -4.23
CA LYS A 93 20.44 -18.65 -5.60
C LYS A 93 19.22 -19.36 -6.21
N ILE A 94 19.10 -20.67 -6.02
CA ILE A 94 17.94 -21.44 -6.48
C ILE A 94 16.67 -21.01 -5.72
N SER A 95 16.72 -20.98 -4.39
CA SER A 95 15.60 -20.59 -3.54
C SER A 95 15.08 -19.19 -3.85
N PHE A 96 15.97 -18.21 -4.04
CA PHE A 96 15.59 -16.89 -4.53
C PHE A 96 14.88 -17.01 -5.88
N SER A 97 15.45 -17.70 -6.87
CA SER A 97 14.82 -17.82 -8.19
C SER A 97 13.48 -18.58 -8.20
N VAL A 98 13.27 -19.55 -7.31
CA VAL A 98 12.04 -20.36 -7.27
C VAL A 98 10.95 -19.67 -6.46
N LEU A 99 11.30 -19.15 -5.29
CA LEU A 99 10.30 -18.55 -4.40
C LEU A 99 9.95 -17.13 -4.85
N GLU A 100 10.87 -16.35 -5.43
CA GLU A 100 10.54 -15.03 -6.00
C GLU A 100 9.53 -15.14 -7.16
N ASN A 101 9.58 -16.22 -7.92
CA ASN A 101 8.64 -16.52 -9.01
C ASN A 101 7.26 -17.03 -8.55
N LEU A 102 7.04 -17.30 -7.26
CA LEU A 102 5.73 -17.69 -6.73
C LEU A 102 4.82 -16.50 -6.40
N VAL A 103 5.32 -15.26 -6.54
CA VAL A 103 4.63 -14.03 -6.09
C VAL A 103 4.16 -13.10 -7.21
N PHE A 104 4.32 -13.52 -8.47
CA PHE A 104 3.68 -12.88 -9.63
C PHE A 104 3.14 -13.92 -10.61
#